data_AF-A0AAD8IMH9-F1
#
_entry.id   AF-A0AAD8IMH9-F1
#
_cell.length_a   1.000
_cell.length_b   1.000
_cell.length_c   1.000
_cell.angle_alpha   90.00
_cell.angle_beta   90.00
_cell.angle_gamma   90.00
#
_symmetry.space_group_name_H-M   'P 1'
#
loop_
_entity.id
_entity.type
_entity.pdbx_description
1 polymer ?
#
loop_
_entity_poly.entity_id
_entity_poly.type
_entity_poly.pdbx_seq_one_letter_code
_entity_poly.pdbx_strand_id
1 'polypeptide(L)'
;MGQELAECIRGPSGQLGGLVKIITENISNTEEQAVAAGLLADLPERDMGLTRQMLDEGAFQLVISRVARIRQGETRGNRFMTPYLEGLVRVLARITFVLANEPDAVAFCQEHNLASVFTELLQVAGLDNVQMVSAIALENLSHECKNLTRLPESSLPGQALEKLVANLDHTNEKVVEASLEAMSTLLEDELDIENGVSVLCEVEAIRPILDVLIEKRTETLMRRAVWVVEKLLRTDDIAYEVSGDPNVSTALGDAFQHGDYRTRQIAEHALKHVDKIPNFSGIFPNLGQ
;
A
#
# COMPACT_ATOMS: atom_id res chain seq x y z
N MET A 1 -26.62 -12.52 -22.20
CA MET A 1 -27.50 -12.95 -21.09
C MET A 1 -26.97 -12.53 -19.73
N GLY A 2 -25.69 -12.77 -19.37
CA GLY A 2 -25.15 -12.39 -18.04
C GLY A 2 -25.17 -10.87 -17.74
N GLN A 3 -24.96 -10.02 -18.75
CA GLN A 3 -24.95 -8.56 -18.56
C GLN A 3 -26.36 -7.97 -18.29
N GLU A 4 -27.38 -8.44 -19.02
CA GLU A 4 -28.78 -8.05 -18.79
C GLU A 4 -29.28 -8.48 -17.40
N LEU A 5 -28.86 -9.67 -16.94
CA LEU A 5 -29.15 -10.14 -15.58
C LEU A 5 -28.46 -9.30 -14.51
N ALA A 6 -27.20 -8.91 -14.74
CA ALA A 6 -26.47 -8.05 -13.82
C ALA A 6 -27.10 -6.64 -13.73
N GLU A 7 -27.66 -6.11 -14.81
CA GLU A 7 -28.41 -4.85 -14.80
C GLU A 7 -29.70 -4.96 -13.98
N CYS A 8 -30.46 -6.07 -14.09
CA CYS A 8 -31.65 -6.30 -13.27
C CYS A 8 -31.34 -6.46 -11.77
N ILE A 9 -30.17 -6.99 -11.43
CA ILE A 9 -29.76 -7.26 -10.05
C ILE A 9 -29.23 -6.00 -9.35
N ARG A 10 -28.69 -5.01 -10.09
CA ARG A 10 -28.02 -3.81 -9.55
C ARG A 10 -28.92 -2.66 -9.09
N GLY A 11 -30.24 -2.74 -9.30
CA GLY A 11 -31.15 -1.65 -8.93
C GLY A 11 -31.38 -1.53 -7.41
N PRO A 12 -31.92 -0.39 -6.92
CA PRO A 12 -32.42 -0.24 -5.54
C PRO A 12 -33.52 -1.24 -5.17
N SER A 13 -34.19 -1.79 -6.19
CA SER A 13 -35.19 -2.88 -6.11
C SER A 13 -34.59 -4.25 -6.51
N GLY A 14 -33.27 -4.32 -6.67
CA GLY A 14 -32.54 -5.47 -7.18
C GLY A 14 -32.45 -6.61 -6.17
N GLN A 15 -32.16 -7.81 -6.66
CA GLN A 15 -32.11 -9.02 -5.82
C GLN A 15 -30.76 -9.25 -5.15
N LEU A 16 -29.78 -8.34 -5.31
CA LEU A 16 -28.43 -8.50 -4.78
C LEU A 16 -28.43 -8.73 -3.27
N GLY A 17 -29.04 -7.82 -2.49
CA GLY A 17 -29.11 -7.96 -1.04
C GLY A 17 -29.82 -9.25 -0.59
N GLY A 18 -30.81 -9.73 -1.35
CA GLY A 18 -31.47 -11.01 -1.12
C GLY A 18 -30.54 -12.20 -1.34
N LEU A 19 -29.80 -12.20 -2.45
CA LEU A 19 -28.81 -13.25 -2.75
C LEU A 19 -27.66 -13.25 -1.73
N VAL A 20 -27.10 -12.08 -1.41
CA VAL A 20 -26.06 -11.90 -0.40
C VAL A 20 -26.53 -12.45 0.95
N LYS A 21 -27.78 -12.16 1.32
CA LYS A 21 -28.37 -12.70 2.55
C LYS A 21 -28.44 -14.23 2.52
N ILE A 22 -28.96 -14.84 1.45
CA ILE A 22 -29.06 -16.30 1.32
C ILE A 22 -27.68 -16.97 1.45
N ILE A 23 -26.66 -16.45 0.74
CA ILE A 23 -25.32 -17.05 0.73
C ILE A 23 -24.54 -16.81 2.02
N THR A 24 -24.98 -15.92 2.91
CA THR A 24 -24.30 -15.59 4.17
C THR A 24 -25.09 -16.02 5.42
N GLU A 25 -26.36 -16.39 5.25
CA GLU A 25 -27.24 -16.83 6.32
C GLU A 25 -26.69 -18.09 7.04
N ASN A 26 -26.89 -18.13 8.36
CA ASN A 26 -26.42 -19.22 9.23
C ASN A 26 -27.29 -20.49 9.15
N ILE A 27 -28.11 -20.64 8.12
CA ILE A 27 -29.19 -21.63 8.03
C ILE A 27 -28.72 -22.91 7.31
N SER A 28 -29.40 -24.01 7.61
CA SER A 28 -29.07 -25.42 7.33
C SER A 28 -29.18 -25.89 5.87
N ASN A 29 -29.63 -25.06 4.91
CA ASN A 29 -29.85 -25.50 3.53
C ASN A 29 -28.69 -25.13 2.59
N THR A 30 -27.58 -25.87 2.68
CA THR A 30 -26.40 -25.66 1.82
C THR A 30 -26.71 -25.79 0.33
N GLU A 31 -27.75 -26.51 -0.08
CA GLU A 31 -28.14 -26.62 -1.49
C GLU A 31 -28.58 -25.27 -2.04
N GLU A 32 -29.48 -24.59 -1.34
CA GLU A 32 -29.96 -23.26 -1.71
C GLU A 32 -28.82 -22.23 -1.70
N GLN A 33 -27.93 -22.32 -0.71
CA GLN A 33 -26.75 -21.47 -0.64
C GLN A 33 -25.79 -21.70 -1.80
N ALA A 34 -25.59 -22.95 -2.21
CA ALA A 34 -24.76 -23.30 -3.35
C ALA A 34 -25.33 -22.72 -4.65
N VAL A 35 -26.64 -22.85 -4.85
CA VAL A 35 -27.33 -22.30 -6.03
C VAL A 35 -27.24 -20.77 -6.05
N ALA A 36 -27.54 -20.11 -4.93
CA ALA A 36 -27.47 -18.66 -4.85
C ALA A 36 -26.04 -18.13 -5.06
N ALA A 37 -25.03 -18.80 -4.50
CA ALA A 37 -23.63 -18.44 -4.69
C ALA A 37 -23.19 -18.65 -6.14
N GLY A 38 -23.63 -19.74 -6.77
CA GLY A 38 -23.40 -20.01 -8.19
C GLY A 38 -24.00 -18.92 -9.09
N LEU A 39 -25.27 -18.56 -8.85
CA LEU A 39 -25.94 -17.50 -9.62
C LEU A 39 -25.21 -16.16 -9.54
N LEU A 40 -24.75 -15.77 -8.34
CA LEU A 40 -24.01 -14.52 -8.15
C LEU A 40 -22.61 -14.60 -8.79
N ALA A 41 -21.98 -15.76 -8.77
CA ALA A 41 -20.67 -16.01 -9.36
C ALA A 41 -20.69 -16.10 -10.89
N ASP A 42 -21.84 -16.43 -11.50
CA ASP A 42 -22.01 -16.53 -12.95
C ASP A 42 -22.29 -15.16 -13.61
N LEU A 43 -22.46 -14.11 -12.80
CA LEU A 43 -22.54 -12.73 -13.30
C LEU A 43 -21.17 -12.27 -13.83
N PRO A 44 -21.13 -11.31 -14.78
CA PRO A 44 -19.87 -10.93 -15.41
C PRO A 44 -18.83 -10.46 -14.37
N GLU A 45 -17.67 -11.11 -14.39
CA GLU A 45 -16.60 -10.91 -13.39
C GLU A 45 -16.00 -9.49 -13.43
N ARG A 46 -15.98 -8.85 -14.61
CA ARG A 46 -15.51 -7.47 -14.84
C ARG A 46 -16.59 -6.40 -14.70
N ASP A 47 -17.76 -6.77 -14.18
CA ASP A 47 -18.84 -5.80 -13.98
C ASP A 47 -18.55 -4.88 -12.79
N MET A 48 -17.90 -3.74 -13.07
CA MET A 48 -17.48 -2.77 -12.07
C MET A 48 -18.64 -2.26 -11.21
N GLY A 49 -19.78 -1.93 -11.81
CA GLY A 49 -20.92 -1.39 -11.06
C GLY A 49 -21.48 -2.41 -10.06
N LEU A 50 -21.45 -3.70 -10.42
CA LEU A 50 -21.95 -4.76 -9.53
C LEU A 50 -20.94 -5.03 -8.43
N THR A 51 -19.65 -5.10 -8.77
CA THR A 51 -18.58 -5.28 -7.80
C THR A 51 -18.52 -4.11 -6.81
N ARG A 52 -18.65 -2.86 -7.25
CA ARG A 52 -18.71 -1.69 -6.37
C ARG A 52 -19.92 -1.76 -5.44
N GLN A 53 -21.13 -2.05 -5.96
CA GLN A 53 -22.30 -2.20 -5.12
C GLN A 53 -22.14 -3.30 -4.06
N MET A 54 -21.54 -4.45 -4.43
CA MET A 54 -21.24 -5.52 -3.48
C MET A 54 -20.25 -5.09 -2.40
N LEU A 55 -19.29 -4.22 -2.74
CA LEU A 55 -18.34 -3.65 -1.81
C LEU A 55 -19.05 -2.69 -0.84
N ASP A 56 -19.84 -1.74 -1.37
CA ASP A 56 -20.58 -0.75 -0.61
C ASP A 56 -21.59 -1.40 0.37
N GLU A 57 -22.21 -2.50 -0.04
CA GLU A 57 -23.15 -3.28 0.78
C GLU A 57 -22.45 -4.24 1.77
N GLY A 58 -21.12 -4.26 1.82
CA GLY A 58 -20.34 -5.12 2.72
C GLY A 58 -20.41 -6.62 2.38
N ALA A 59 -20.86 -6.98 1.17
CA ALA A 59 -21.09 -8.36 0.77
C ALA A 59 -19.79 -9.19 0.79
N PHE A 60 -18.67 -8.63 0.35
CA PHE A 60 -17.38 -9.33 0.34
C PHE A 60 -16.91 -9.69 1.74
N GLN A 61 -17.10 -8.81 2.73
CA GLN A 61 -16.73 -9.09 4.13
C GLN A 61 -17.53 -10.29 4.67
N LEU A 62 -18.82 -10.34 4.38
CA LEU A 62 -19.68 -11.46 4.76
C LEU A 62 -19.27 -12.76 4.06
N VAL A 63 -18.90 -12.70 2.78
CA VAL A 63 -18.39 -13.85 2.03
C VAL A 63 -17.07 -14.37 2.62
N ILE A 64 -16.13 -13.49 2.99
CA ILE A 64 -14.87 -13.87 3.65
C ILE A 64 -15.14 -14.58 4.97
N SER A 65 -16.02 -14.01 5.80
CA SER A 65 -16.44 -14.63 7.06
C SER A 65 -16.99 -16.03 6.83
N ARG A 66 -17.79 -16.21 5.78
CA ARG A 66 -18.40 -17.50 5.45
C ARG A 66 -17.37 -18.52 4.94
N VAL A 67 -16.46 -18.12 4.06
CA VAL A 67 -15.34 -18.95 3.58
C VAL A 67 -14.49 -19.43 4.77
N ALA A 68 -14.16 -18.53 5.70
CA ALA A 68 -13.37 -18.87 6.88
C ALA A 68 -14.05 -19.95 7.75
N ARG A 69 -15.36 -19.82 7.98
CA ARG A 69 -16.15 -20.78 8.78
C ARG A 69 -16.24 -22.16 8.13
N ILE A 70 -16.44 -22.21 6.80
CA ILE A 70 -16.43 -23.48 6.05
C ILE A 70 -15.07 -24.18 6.21
N ARG A 71 -13.97 -23.42 6.08
CA ARG A 71 -12.60 -23.94 6.23
C ARG A 71 -12.27 -24.42 7.64
N GLN A 72 -12.83 -23.78 8.67
CA GLN A 72 -12.71 -24.22 10.07
C GLN A 72 -13.50 -25.50 10.38
N GLY A 73 -14.28 -26.03 9.42
CA GLY A 73 -14.91 -27.34 9.52
C GLY A 73 -16.29 -27.33 10.18
N GLU A 74 -16.96 -26.18 10.27
CA GLU A 74 -18.31 -26.07 10.82
C GLU A 74 -19.35 -26.93 10.08
N THR A 75 -19.04 -27.38 8.86
CA THR A 75 -19.99 -28.08 7.98
C THR A 75 -19.33 -29.22 7.19
N ARG A 76 -18.62 -30.12 7.89
CA ARG A 76 -18.04 -31.34 7.27
C ARG A 76 -19.14 -32.33 6.86
N GLY A 77 -19.07 -32.85 5.63
CA GLY A 77 -19.89 -34.00 5.18
C GLY A 77 -21.09 -33.69 4.27
N ASN A 78 -21.30 -32.44 3.84
CA ASN A 78 -22.38 -32.08 2.91
C ASN A 78 -21.91 -32.07 1.44
N ARG A 79 -22.60 -32.80 0.55
CA ARG A 79 -22.29 -32.85 -0.90
C ARG A 79 -22.34 -31.49 -1.61
N PHE A 80 -23.14 -30.56 -1.07
CA PHE A 80 -23.30 -29.21 -1.63
C PHE A 80 -22.25 -28.23 -1.10
N MET A 81 -21.40 -28.65 -0.16
CA MET A 81 -20.38 -27.77 0.42
C MET A 81 -19.33 -27.35 -0.59
N THR A 82 -18.88 -28.27 -1.44
CA THR A 82 -17.88 -27.96 -2.47
C THR A 82 -18.42 -26.97 -3.50
N PRO A 83 -19.59 -27.19 -4.13
CA PRO A 83 -20.18 -26.19 -5.03
C PRO A 83 -20.46 -24.84 -4.34
N TYR A 84 -20.86 -24.87 -3.06
CA TYR A 84 -21.08 -23.65 -2.29
C TYR A 84 -19.79 -22.86 -2.06
N LEU A 85 -18.73 -23.52 -1.57
CA LEU A 85 -17.43 -22.89 -1.39
C LEU A 85 -16.89 -22.37 -2.73
N GLU A 86 -17.02 -23.12 -3.81
CA GLU A 86 -16.64 -22.69 -5.15
C GLU A 86 -17.38 -21.40 -5.56
N GLY A 87 -18.69 -21.35 -5.38
CA GLY A 87 -19.49 -20.15 -5.63
C GLY A 87 -19.01 -18.96 -4.80
N LEU A 88 -18.78 -19.14 -3.50
CA LEU A 88 -18.28 -18.08 -2.61
C LEU A 88 -16.90 -17.57 -3.02
N VAL A 89 -15.97 -18.47 -3.39
CA VAL A 89 -14.63 -18.11 -3.82
C VAL A 89 -14.65 -17.38 -5.15
N ARG A 90 -15.51 -17.79 -6.10
CA ARG A 90 -15.72 -17.06 -7.35
C ARG A 90 -16.32 -15.69 -7.10
N VAL A 91 -17.33 -15.56 -6.23
CA VAL A 91 -17.87 -14.27 -5.81
C VAL A 91 -16.75 -13.40 -5.25
N LEU A 92 -15.95 -13.90 -4.31
CA LEU A 92 -14.85 -13.16 -3.71
C LEU A 92 -13.79 -12.73 -4.74
N ALA A 93 -13.44 -13.60 -5.69
CA ALA A 93 -12.45 -13.32 -6.72
C ALA A 93 -12.84 -12.13 -7.63
N ARG A 94 -14.13 -11.83 -7.78
CA ARG A 94 -14.62 -10.70 -8.62
C ARG A 94 -14.01 -9.36 -8.23
N ILE A 95 -13.71 -9.14 -6.94
CA ILE A 95 -13.08 -7.89 -6.50
C ILE A 95 -11.69 -7.68 -7.11
N THR A 96 -10.98 -8.75 -7.43
CA THR A 96 -9.63 -8.68 -8.00
C THR A 96 -9.60 -8.22 -9.46
N PHE A 97 -10.74 -8.29 -10.16
CA PHE A 97 -10.83 -7.91 -11.57
C PHE A 97 -11.05 -6.40 -11.80
N VAL A 98 -11.35 -5.65 -10.75
CA VAL A 98 -11.68 -4.22 -10.85
C VAL A 98 -10.65 -3.31 -10.20
N LEU A 99 -9.61 -3.87 -9.57
CA LEU A 99 -8.59 -3.16 -8.78
C LEU A 99 -7.98 -1.96 -9.51
N ALA A 100 -7.69 -2.09 -10.81
CA ALA A 100 -7.10 -1.01 -11.60
C ALA A 100 -7.95 0.27 -11.66
N ASN A 101 -9.26 0.18 -11.41
CA ASN A 101 -10.21 1.28 -11.55
C ASN A 101 -11.05 1.53 -10.27
N GLU A 102 -10.82 0.76 -9.20
CA GLU A 102 -11.61 0.80 -7.95
C GLU A 102 -10.66 0.87 -6.75
N PRO A 103 -10.29 2.08 -6.26
CA PRO A 103 -9.35 2.22 -5.14
C PRO A 103 -9.89 1.60 -3.84
N ASP A 104 -11.20 1.68 -3.60
CA ASP A 104 -11.83 1.05 -2.43
C ASP A 104 -11.69 -0.49 -2.47
N ALA A 105 -11.64 -1.08 -3.67
CA ALA A 105 -11.40 -2.51 -3.83
C ALA A 105 -9.95 -2.88 -3.46
N VAL A 106 -8.97 -2.00 -3.75
CA VAL A 106 -7.57 -2.16 -3.33
C VAL A 106 -7.47 -2.10 -1.80
N ALA A 107 -8.06 -1.08 -1.19
CA ALA A 107 -8.09 -0.90 0.26
C ALA A 107 -8.72 -2.12 0.96
N PHE A 108 -9.85 -2.60 0.46
CA PHE A 108 -10.50 -3.81 0.97
C PHE A 108 -9.60 -5.06 0.86
N CYS A 109 -8.91 -5.25 -0.27
CA CYS A 109 -7.99 -6.38 -0.45
C CYS A 109 -6.85 -6.36 0.58
N GLN A 110 -6.35 -5.17 0.92
CA GLN A 110 -5.31 -4.97 1.94
C GLN A 110 -5.86 -5.23 3.35
N GLU A 111 -6.97 -4.58 3.71
CA GLU A 111 -7.59 -4.67 5.04
C GLU A 111 -7.89 -6.12 5.43
N HIS A 112 -8.44 -6.89 4.49
CA HIS A 112 -8.80 -8.29 4.73
C HIS A 112 -7.73 -9.30 4.30
N ASN A 113 -6.55 -8.84 3.88
CA ASN A 113 -5.43 -9.66 3.45
C ASN A 113 -5.86 -10.78 2.48
N LEU A 114 -6.53 -10.38 1.38
CA LEU A 114 -7.10 -11.33 0.42
C LEU A 114 -6.04 -12.23 -0.22
N ALA A 115 -4.81 -11.75 -0.36
CA ALA A 115 -3.69 -12.57 -0.80
C ALA A 115 -3.47 -13.80 0.12
N SER A 116 -3.54 -13.63 1.45
CA SER A 116 -3.46 -14.76 2.38
C SER A 116 -4.65 -15.71 2.22
N VAL A 117 -5.87 -15.16 2.11
CA VAL A 117 -7.08 -15.96 1.96
C VAL A 117 -7.00 -16.86 0.72
N PHE A 118 -6.63 -16.32 -0.44
CA PHE A 118 -6.49 -17.10 -1.67
C PHE A 118 -5.29 -18.04 -1.64
N THR A 119 -4.17 -17.66 -1.02
CA THR A 119 -3.01 -18.55 -0.83
C THR A 119 -3.38 -19.80 -0.03
N GLU A 120 -4.18 -19.61 1.01
CA GLU A 120 -4.65 -20.72 1.83
C GLU A 120 -5.66 -21.62 1.09
N LEU A 121 -6.57 -21.03 0.31
CA LEU A 121 -7.51 -21.77 -0.54
C LEU A 121 -6.81 -22.57 -1.65
N LEU A 122 -5.74 -22.02 -2.21
CA LEU A 122 -4.91 -22.68 -3.21
C LEU A 122 -4.26 -23.97 -2.70
N GLN A 123 -4.02 -24.08 -1.39
CA GLN A 123 -3.37 -25.24 -0.77
C GLN A 123 -4.35 -26.38 -0.42
N VAL A 124 -5.66 -26.20 -0.63
CA VAL A 124 -6.66 -27.21 -0.28
C VAL A 124 -6.73 -28.30 -1.36
N ALA A 125 -6.20 -29.48 -1.04
CA ALA A 125 -6.21 -30.61 -1.95
C ALA A 125 -7.63 -31.10 -2.30
N GLY A 126 -7.86 -31.42 -3.57
CA GLY A 126 -9.12 -31.99 -4.07
C GLY A 126 -10.22 -30.98 -4.35
N LEU A 127 -9.90 -29.68 -4.40
CA LEU A 127 -10.83 -28.60 -4.77
C LEU A 127 -10.33 -27.84 -6.01
N ASP A 128 -10.13 -28.53 -7.13
CA ASP A 128 -9.46 -28.01 -8.32
C ASP A 128 -10.00 -26.65 -8.81
N ASN A 129 -11.33 -26.47 -8.84
CA ASN A 129 -11.95 -25.19 -9.23
C ASN A 129 -11.63 -24.06 -8.23
N VAL A 130 -11.66 -24.35 -6.93
CA VAL A 130 -11.29 -23.37 -5.89
C VAL A 130 -9.82 -22.99 -6.02
N GLN A 131 -8.94 -23.96 -6.27
CA GLN A 131 -7.52 -23.73 -6.47
C GLN A 131 -7.27 -22.88 -7.72
N MET A 132 -7.92 -23.20 -8.85
CA MET A 132 -7.84 -22.44 -10.09
C MET A 132 -8.30 -20.99 -9.91
N VAL A 133 -9.47 -20.77 -9.32
CA VAL A 133 -10.00 -19.42 -9.07
C VAL A 133 -9.09 -18.64 -8.12
N SER A 134 -8.56 -19.30 -7.08
CA SER A 134 -7.61 -18.68 -6.15
C SER A 134 -6.30 -18.29 -6.84
N ALA A 135 -5.79 -19.12 -7.77
CA ALA A 135 -4.60 -18.80 -8.55
C ALA A 135 -4.83 -17.58 -9.46
N ILE A 136 -5.98 -17.49 -10.15
CA ILE A 136 -6.36 -16.33 -10.98
C ILE A 136 -6.50 -15.07 -10.12
N ALA A 137 -7.13 -15.17 -8.95
CA ALA A 137 -7.26 -14.04 -8.03
C ALA A 137 -5.89 -13.56 -7.54
N LEU A 138 -4.97 -14.48 -7.22
CA LEU A 138 -3.59 -14.14 -6.85
C LEU A 138 -2.80 -13.54 -8.01
N GLU A 139 -3.01 -14.00 -9.24
CA GLU A 139 -2.43 -13.40 -10.45
C GLU A 139 -2.88 -11.94 -10.59
N ASN A 140 -4.18 -11.68 -10.52
CA ASN A 140 -4.75 -10.33 -10.55
C ASN A 140 -4.18 -9.43 -9.44
N LEU A 141 -4.13 -9.94 -8.20
CA LEU A 141 -3.51 -9.24 -7.08
C LEU A 141 -2.04 -8.95 -7.36
N SER A 142 -1.29 -9.89 -7.93
CA SER A 142 0.13 -9.72 -8.23
C SER A 142 0.40 -8.62 -9.27
N HIS A 143 -0.48 -8.45 -10.26
CA HIS A 143 -0.38 -7.35 -11.23
C HIS A 143 -0.57 -5.98 -10.58
N GLU A 144 -1.39 -5.94 -9.53
CA GLU A 144 -1.66 -4.75 -8.73
C GLU A 144 -0.78 -4.69 -7.48
N CYS A 145 0.28 -5.51 -7.40
CA CYS A 145 1.17 -5.58 -6.24
C CYS A 145 1.70 -4.20 -5.84
N LYS A 146 2.06 -3.35 -6.80
CA LYS A 146 2.46 -1.95 -6.55
C LYS A 146 1.40 -1.10 -5.83
N ASN A 147 0.12 -1.39 -6.04
CA ASN A 147 -1.02 -0.72 -5.43
C ASN A 147 -1.44 -1.41 -4.11
N LEU A 148 -1.23 -2.72 -4.01
CA LEU A 148 -1.52 -3.52 -2.80
C LEU A 148 -0.42 -3.41 -1.74
N THR A 149 0.84 -3.16 -2.12
CA THR A 149 1.96 -2.92 -1.20
C THR A 149 2.12 -1.46 -0.85
N ARG A 150 1.42 -0.54 -1.55
CA ARG A 150 1.22 0.81 -1.05
C ARG A 150 0.43 0.67 0.23
N LEU A 151 1.09 0.91 1.37
CA LEU A 151 0.36 1.21 2.60
C LEU A 151 -0.71 2.24 2.23
N PRO A 152 -1.96 2.10 2.71
CA PRO A 152 -3.00 3.10 2.45
C PRO A 152 -2.39 4.49 2.64
N GLU A 153 -2.73 5.44 1.76
CA GLU A 153 -2.12 6.78 1.61
C GLU A 153 -2.13 7.66 2.89
N SER A 154 -2.45 7.08 4.05
CA SER A 154 -2.13 7.55 5.38
C SER A 154 -1.01 6.72 6.01
N SER A 155 0.20 7.28 6.03
CA SER A 155 1.20 7.14 7.11
C SER A 155 1.60 5.72 7.53
N LEU A 156 2.90 5.40 7.49
CA LEU A 156 3.48 4.60 8.58
C LEU A 156 2.94 5.20 9.89
N PRO A 157 2.30 4.42 10.79
CA PRO A 157 1.75 4.98 12.03
C PRO A 157 2.81 5.87 12.68
N GLY A 158 2.46 7.06 13.18
CA GLY A 158 3.46 8.00 13.72
C GLY A 158 4.46 7.32 14.67
N GLN A 159 3.98 6.39 15.51
CA GLN A 159 4.82 5.57 16.39
C GLN A 159 5.79 4.61 15.66
N ALA A 160 5.40 4.05 14.52
CA ALA A 160 6.30 3.25 13.69
C ALA A 160 7.36 4.15 13.04
N LEU A 161 6.98 5.34 12.58
CA LEU A 161 7.91 6.29 11.97
C LEU A 161 8.90 6.86 12.99
N GLU A 162 8.45 7.23 14.20
CA GLU A 162 9.32 7.62 15.32
C GLU A 162 10.39 6.56 15.62
N LYS A 163 10.02 5.27 15.57
CA LYS A 163 10.99 4.17 15.74
C LYS A 163 11.98 4.07 14.59
N LEU A 164 11.56 4.33 13.35
CA LEU A 164 12.45 4.36 12.20
C LEU A 164 13.42 5.54 12.29
N VAL A 165 12.95 6.71 12.74
CA VAL A 165 13.80 7.88 13.00
C VAL A 165 14.83 7.58 14.09
N ALA A 166 14.39 6.99 15.22
CA ALA A 166 15.30 6.60 16.30
C ALA A 166 16.39 5.59 15.85
N ASN A 167 16.09 4.76 14.86
CA ASN A 167 17.03 3.81 14.30
C ASN A 167 18.11 4.45 13.39
N LEU A 168 17.98 5.72 13.00
CA LEU A 168 18.99 6.38 12.17
C LEU A 168 20.32 6.61 12.93
N ASP A 169 20.27 6.71 14.26
CA ASP A 169 21.45 6.78 15.13
C ASP A 169 21.98 5.38 15.55
N HIS A 170 21.41 4.30 15.01
CA HIS A 170 21.78 2.95 15.44
C HIS A 170 23.21 2.58 14.98
N THR A 171 24.01 1.93 15.84
CA THR A 171 25.42 1.57 15.53
C THR A 171 25.59 0.57 14.38
N ASN A 172 24.57 -0.28 14.15
CA ASN A 172 24.51 -1.20 13.02
C ASN A 172 24.01 -0.48 11.76
N GLU A 173 24.90 -0.29 10.78
CA GLU A 173 24.62 0.35 9.50
C GLU A 173 23.46 -0.29 8.72
N LYS A 174 23.26 -1.61 8.84
CA LYS A 174 22.14 -2.28 8.16
C LYS A 174 20.78 -1.86 8.73
N VAL A 175 20.73 -1.52 10.03
CA VAL A 175 19.50 -1.02 10.68
C VAL A 175 19.21 0.40 10.21
N VAL A 176 20.24 1.25 10.12
CA VAL A 176 20.14 2.60 9.56
C VAL A 176 19.67 2.54 8.11
N GLU A 177 20.27 1.67 7.30
CA GLU A 177 19.96 1.52 5.88
C GLU A 177 18.51 1.09 5.65
N ALA A 178 18.05 0.07 6.37
CA ALA A 178 16.67 -0.40 6.30
C ALA A 178 15.67 0.65 6.78
N SER A 179 16.03 1.44 7.80
CA SER A 179 15.17 2.48 8.33
C SER A 179 15.04 3.65 7.36
N LEU A 180 16.17 4.09 6.78
CA LEU A 180 16.17 5.11 5.74
C LEU A 180 15.45 4.62 4.47
N GLU A 181 15.54 3.34 4.13
CA GLU A 181 14.79 2.73 3.01
C GLU A 181 13.30 2.85 3.21
N ALA A 182 12.80 2.42 4.37
CA ALA A 182 11.39 2.49 4.70
C ALA A 182 10.88 3.94 4.64
N MET A 183 11.66 4.89 5.17
CA MET A 183 11.30 6.32 5.11
C MET A 183 11.36 6.88 3.68
N SER A 184 12.30 6.41 2.84
CA SER A 184 12.42 6.84 1.44
C SER A 184 11.17 6.54 0.62
N THR A 185 10.42 5.48 0.99
CA THR A 185 9.14 5.14 0.33
C THR A 185 8.10 6.25 0.41
N LEU A 186 8.20 7.17 1.38
CA LEU A 186 7.30 8.33 1.50
C LEU A 186 7.60 9.43 0.46
N LEU A 187 8.74 9.36 -0.22
CA LEU A 187 9.26 10.41 -1.10
C LEU A 187 9.41 9.94 -2.55
N GLU A 188 8.82 8.79 -2.90
CA GLU A 188 8.80 8.29 -4.27
C GLU A 188 8.08 9.28 -5.21
N ASP A 189 8.58 9.41 -6.44
CA ASP A 189 8.09 10.43 -7.40
C ASP A 189 6.62 10.20 -7.82
N GLU A 190 6.11 9.00 -7.63
CA GLU A 190 4.72 8.60 -7.90
C GLU A 190 3.76 8.93 -6.75
N LEU A 191 4.25 9.49 -5.64
CA LEU A 191 3.49 9.85 -4.45
C LEU A 191 3.37 11.36 -4.28
N ASP A 192 2.47 11.76 -3.38
CA ASP A 192 2.42 13.13 -2.88
C ASP A 192 3.63 13.40 -1.96
N ILE A 193 4.70 13.90 -2.59
CA ILE A 193 5.95 14.25 -1.90
C ILE A 193 5.71 15.30 -0.81
N GLU A 194 4.80 16.26 -1.02
CA GLU A 194 4.53 17.32 -0.03
C GLU A 194 3.97 16.73 1.26
N ASN A 195 3.00 15.81 1.15
CA ASN A 195 2.48 15.09 2.29
C ASN A 195 3.53 14.19 2.95
N GLY A 196 4.35 13.50 2.16
CA GLY A 196 5.46 12.68 2.67
C GLY A 196 6.47 13.48 3.48
N VAL A 197 6.84 14.67 2.99
CA VAL A 197 7.70 15.63 3.70
C VAL A 197 7.03 16.13 4.97
N SER A 198 5.73 16.47 4.94
CA SER A 198 4.98 16.91 6.12
C SER A 198 5.03 15.87 7.24
N VAL A 199 4.77 14.60 6.92
CA VAL A 199 4.83 13.50 7.89
C VAL A 199 6.23 13.31 8.48
N LEU A 200 7.29 13.48 7.66
CA LEU A 200 8.67 13.44 8.16
C LEU A 200 9.00 14.62 9.08
N CYS A 201 8.44 15.80 8.84
CA CYS A 201 8.57 16.94 9.73
C CYS A 201 7.87 16.71 11.08
N GLU A 202 6.67 16.11 11.08
CA GLU A 202 5.90 15.83 12.32
C GLU A 202 6.65 14.92 13.30
N VAL A 203 7.47 14.00 12.80
CA VAL A 203 8.30 13.10 13.63
C VAL A 203 9.76 13.57 13.78
N GLU A 204 10.04 14.83 13.45
CA GLU A 204 11.37 15.45 13.56
C GLU A 204 12.47 14.68 12.80
N ALA A 205 12.14 14.04 11.67
CA ALA A 205 13.06 13.18 10.92
C ALA A 205 14.15 13.93 10.15
N ILE A 206 13.94 15.22 9.84
CA ILE A 206 14.80 15.99 8.94
C ILE A 206 16.25 16.01 9.44
N ARG A 207 16.46 16.37 10.72
CA ARG A 207 17.81 16.44 11.29
C ARG A 207 18.52 15.06 11.32
N PRO A 208 17.90 13.99 11.84
CA PRO A 208 18.46 12.64 11.77
C PRO A 208 18.84 12.18 10.35
N ILE A 209 18.03 12.51 9.33
CA ILE A 209 18.34 12.20 7.93
C ILE A 209 19.59 12.97 7.45
N LEU A 210 19.70 14.25 7.80
CA LEU A 210 20.88 15.07 7.49
C LEU A 210 22.13 14.55 8.19
N ASP A 211 22.03 14.11 9.43
CA ASP A 211 23.15 13.53 10.17
C ASP A 211 23.65 12.24 9.49
N VAL A 212 22.76 11.39 8.96
CA VAL A 212 23.16 10.21 8.16
C VAL A 212 23.95 10.62 6.90
N LEU A 213 23.55 11.71 6.23
CA LEU A 213 24.29 12.25 5.08
C LEU A 213 25.68 12.77 5.50
N ILE A 214 25.76 13.47 6.63
CA ILE A 214 26.99 14.09 7.14
C ILE A 214 28.00 13.04 7.61
N GLU A 215 27.54 12.00 8.30
CA GLU A 215 28.39 10.96 8.89
C GLU A 215 29.04 10.03 7.87
N LYS A 216 28.46 9.91 6.66
CA LYS A 216 29.01 9.13 5.53
C LYS A 216 29.49 7.73 5.92
N ARG A 217 28.67 7.00 6.69
CA ARG A 217 29.03 5.67 7.23
C ARG A 217 29.40 4.66 6.13
N THR A 218 28.57 4.56 5.09
CA THR A 218 28.79 3.69 3.94
C THR A 218 28.43 4.37 2.63
N GLU A 219 29.00 3.88 1.53
CA GLU A 219 28.65 4.32 0.17
C GLU A 219 27.15 4.14 -0.11
N THR A 220 26.55 3.03 0.30
CA THR A 220 25.12 2.77 0.08
C THR A 220 24.24 3.77 0.82
N LEU A 221 24.56 4.05 2.09
CA LEU A 221 23.85 5.05 2.89
C LEU A 221 24.01 6.44 2.31
N MET A 222 25.22 6.82 1.87
CA MET A 222 25.47 8.11 1.24
C MET A 222 24.59 8.28 -0.01
N ARG A 223 24.58 7.31 -0.92
CA ARG A 223 23.76 7.40 -2.15
C ARG A 223 22.28 7.60 -1.86
N ARG A 224 21.75 6.87 -0.86
CA ARG A 224 20.35 6.95 -0.46
C ARG A 224 20.05 8.25 0.26
N ALA A 225 20.89 8.67 1.19
CA ALA A 225 20.75 9.91 1.94
C ALA A 225 20.80 11.13 1.00
N VAL A 226 21.68 11.15 -0.01
CA VAL A 226 21.73 12.21 -1.02
C VAL A 226 20.40 12.32 -1.78
N TRP A 227 19.78 11.19 -2.12
CA TRP A 227 18.48 11.19 -2.79
C TRP A 227 17.35 11.70 -1.88
N VAL A 228 17.26 11.20 -0.64
CA VAL A 228 16.27 11.67 0.33
C VAL A 228 16.43 13.17 0.59
N VAL A 229 17.65 13.63 0.84
CA VAL A 229 17.94 15.04 1.12
C VAL A 229 17.62 15.92 -0.09
N GLU A 230 17.88 15.48 -1.33
CA GLU A 230 17.45 16.23 -2.52
C GLU A 230 15.92 16.41 -2.55
N LYS A 231 15.15 15.37 -2.22
CA LYS A 231 13.67 15.47 -2.14
C LYS A 231 13.22 16.46 -1.09
N LEU A 232 13.80 16.39 0.12
CA LEU A 232 13.48 17.31 1.21
C LEU A 232 13.78 18.77 0.85
N LEU A 233 14.90 19.02 0.18
CA LEU A 233 15.33 20.35 -0.24
C LEU A 233 14.49 20.97 -1.36
N ARG A 234 13.54 20.23 -1.96
CA ARG A 234 12.55 20.82 -2.88
C ARG A 234 11.53 21.69 -2.15
N THR A 235 11.37 21.51 -0.84
CA THR A 235 10.56 22.36 0.02
C THR A 235 11.36 23.57 0.47
N ASP A 236 10.90 24.77 0.11
CA ASP A 236 11.64 26.03 0.33
C ASP A 236 11.99 26.28 1.81
N ASP A 237 11.07 25.96 2.74
CA ASP A 237 11.31 26.13 4.18
C ASP A 237 12.47 25.25 4.69
N ILE A 238 12.51 23.98 4.24
CA ILE A 238 13.59 23.06 4.58
C ILE A 238 14.89 23.50 3.91
N ALA A 239 14.84 23.91 2.64
CA ALA A 239 16.01 24.43 1.93
C ALA A 239 16.61 25.65 2.65
N TYR A 240 15.76 26.55 3.15
CA TYR A 240 16.18 27.74 3.91
C TYR A 240 16.81 27.38 5.25
N GLU A 241 16.24 26.42 5.98
CA GLU A 241 16.81 25.97 7.26
C GLU A 241 18.18 25.29 7.04
N VAL A 242 18.28 24.45 6.01
CA VAL A 242 19.48 23.67 5.70
C VAL A 242 20.58 24.52 5.06
N SER A 243 20.26 25.62 4.37
CA SER A 243 21.28 26.50 3.74
C SER A 243 22.26 27.12 4.72
N GLY A 244 21.92 27.14 6.01
CA GLY A 244 22.81 27.58 7.08
C GLY A 244 23.82 26.53 7.58
N ASP A 245 23.70 25.25 7.21
CA ASP A 245 24.54 24.17 7.74
C ASP A 245 25.71 23.82 6.79
N PRO A 246 26.95 24.27 7.09
CA PRO A 246 28.11 24.01 6.24
C PRO A 246 28.48 22.52 6.15
N ASN A 247 28.07 21.69 7.11
CA ASN A 247 28.35 20.25 7.07
C ASN A 247 27.51 19.57 5.99
N VAL A 248 26.26 20.01 5.79
CA VAL A 248 25.40 19.50 4.73
C VAL A 248 25.93 19.91 3.36
N SER A 249 26.30 21.19 3.16
CA SER A 249 26.93 21.65 1.92
C SER A 249 28.21 20.88 1.60
N THR A 250 29.03 20.62 2.62
CA THR A 250 30.27 19.82 2.46
C THR A 250 29.95 18.37 2.09
N ALA A 251 28.96 17.75 2.74
CA ALA A 251 28.57 16.38 2.46
C ALA A 251 28.02 16.21 1.03
N LEU A 252 27.16 17.13 0.59
CA LEU A 252 26.65 17.17 -0.78
C LEU A 252 27.76 17.46 -1.80
N GLY A 253 28.67 18.39 -1.49
CA GLY A 253 29.83 18.70 -2.32
C GLY A 253 30.74 17.50 -2.53
N ASP A 254 31.02 16.74 -1.47
CA ASP A 254 31.82 15.53 -1.56
C ASP A 254 31.11 14.43 -2.38
N ALA A 255 29.79 14.26 -2.20
CA ALA A 255 28.99 13.34 -3.01
C ALA A 255 28.95 13.74 -4.49
N PHE A 256 28.92 15.04 -4.80
CA PHE A 256 29.00 15.56 -6.16
C PHE A 256 30.37 15.33 -6.82
N GLN A 257 31.44 15.39 -6.04
CA GLN A 257 32.80 15.18 -6.56
C GLN A 257 33.13 13.70 -6.75
N HIS A 258 32.74 12.84 -5.80
CA HIS A 258 33.24 11.47 -5.69
C HIS A 258 32.17 10.39 -5.94
N GLY A 259 30.89 10.75 -5.96
CA GLY A 259 29.80 9.80 -6.16
C GLY A 259 29.80 9.15 -7.55
N ASP A 260 29.00 8.10 -7.70
CA ASP A 260 28.71 7.55 -9.02
C ASP A 260 27.91 8.56 -9.87
N TYR A 261 27.80 8.31 -11.17
CA TYR A 261 27.15 9.24 -12.10
C TYR A 261 25.77 9.73 -11.62
N ARG A 262 24.93 8.83 -11.09
CA ARG A 262 23.59 9.16 -10.61
C ARG A 262 23.64 10.00 -9.34
N THR A 263 24.47 9.60 -8.37
CA THR A 263 24.63 10.33 -7.10
C THR A 263 25.14 11.74 -7.33
N ARG A 264 26.05 11.93 -8.31
CA ARG A 264 26.54 13.26 -8.67
C ARG A 264 25.44 14.16 -9.20
N GLN A 265 24.59 13.66 -10.10
CA GLN A 265 23.48 14.47 -10.62
C GLN A 265 22.50 14.89 -9.51
N ILE A 266 22.17 13.96 -8.62
CA ILE A 266 21.26 14.24 -7.50
C ILE A 266 21.89 15.23 -6.51
N ALA A 267 23.18 15.06 -6.17
CA ALA A 267 23.91 15.97 -5.31
C ALA A 267 23.99 17.39 -5.93
N GLU A 268 24.19 17.50 -7.25
CA GLU A 268 24.16 18.78 -7.95
C GLU A 268 22.78 19.46 -7.84
N HIS A 269 21.70 18.68 -7.95
CA HIS A 269 20.33 19.19 -7.79
C HIS A 269 20.10 19.68 -6.36
N ALA A 270 20.48 18.89 -5.36
CA ALA A 270 20.41 19.28 -3.96
C ALA A 270 21.17 20.60 -3.69
N LEU A 271 22.42 20.71 -4.17
CA LEU A 271 23.23 21.94 -4.03
C LEU A 271 22.54 23.16 -4.66
N LYS A 272 21.85 23.01 -5.80
CA LYS A 272 21.09 24.12 -6.40
C LYS A 272 19.95 24.62 -5.52
N HIS A 273 19.42 23.84 -4.59
CA HIS A 273 18.42 24.33 -3.63
C HIS A 273 19.09 25.13 -2.51
N VAL A 274 20.21 24.64 -2.01
CA VAL A 274 20.98 25.23 -0.90
C VAL A 274 21.70 26.52 -1.32
N ASP A 275 22.29 26.56 -2.51
CA ASP A 275 23.10 27.68 -3.02
C ASP A 275 22.27 28.86 -3.56
N LYS A 276 20.97 28.66 -3.83
CA LYS A 276 20.07 29.72 -4.32
C LYS A 276 19.70 30.75 -3.25
N ILE A 277 19.92 30.43 -1.98
CA ILE A 277 19.46 31.25 -0.86
C ILE A 277 20.65 32.08 -0.33
N PRO A 278 20.63 33.42 -0.49
CA PRO A 278 21.67 34.24 0.10
C PRO A 278 21.64 34.13 1.63
N ASN A 279 22.73 33.61 2.21
CA ASN A 279 22.91 33.53 3.67
C ASN A 279 23.10 34.94 4.26
N PHE A 280 22.05 35.48 4.89
CA PHE A 280 22.10 36.79 5.57
C PHE A 280 22.56 36.71 7.04
N SER A 281 22.93 35.52 7.53
CA SER A 281 23.31 35.25 8.93
C SER A 281 24.54 36.02 9.42
N GLY A 282 25.25 36.74 8.55
CA GLY A 282 26.38 37.61 8.90
C GLY A 282 26.22 39.10 8.55
N ILE A 283 25.06 39.55 8.03
CA ILE A 283 24.93 40.91 7.45
C ILE A 283 24.32 41.93 8.43
N PHE A 284 23.74 41.49 9.55
CA PHE A 284 23.30 42.41 10.61
C PHE A 284 24.34 42.48 11.73
N PRO A 285 25.18 43.53 11.82
CA PRO A 285 25.90 43.79 13.05
C PRO A 285 24.88 44.06 14.16
N ASN A 286 25.04 43.39 15.30
CA ASN A 286 24.28 43.64 16.52
C ASN A 286 24.30 45.13 16.86
N LEU A 287 23.25 45.86 16.48
CA LEU A 287 22.96 47.18 17.04
C LEU A 287 22.25 46.95 18.37
N GLY A 288 23.05 46.78 19.43
CA GLY A 288 22.53 46.76 20.79
C GLY A 288 23.43 46.08 21.81
N GLN A 289 24.55 46.74 22.15
CA GLN A 289 25.00 46.96 23.54
C GLN A 289 26.10 48.03 23.57
#